data_AF-A0A7D9K119-F1
#
_entry.id   AF-A0A7D9K119-F1
#
_cell.length_a   1.000
_cell.length_b   1.000
_cell.length_c   1.000
_cell.angle_alpha   90.00
_cell.angle_beta   90.00
_cell.angle_gamma   90.00
#
_symmetry.space_group_name_H-M   'P 1'
#
loop_
_entity.id
_entity.type
_entity.pdbx_description
1 polymer ?
#
loop_
_entity_poly.entity_id
_entity_poly.type
_entity_poly.pdbx_seq_one_letter_code
_entity_poly.pdbx_strand_id
1 'polypeptide(L)'
;MSGILDTARRGHFQEVGRLIECGADVNEKDLYDKSVLQFAAESGSVETVKCLVERGANVNSENRWNESVLNFAVEFVFFEIVKYLIARGANVNSKNDRNESPLHLAVQSGSLEIVKHLVQQGADVNCKNVWNETALDYAVISGSLEIVEYLIQHGAEVTNEDNCGENTVVFAAESGSLEILKYSVEHGANVNSRNDRNESALHLAVQAGSLEIVKYLVEHHAEVNCINVLNDTALDYAAITHSLEIVEYLVQHDAEVTNEDNLGENAVLFAVESGSLEILKYLVEHGANVNSRNDRNETALHLAVKACSLEIVKYLVEHNADVNCKNVLNETALHYAAIIGSLEIVKYLVEHGAEVRSEDHCGDHTVLFLACKKGNGLIVIYLLEHGAVVNIDTCDVRMRSPLRIACEKGHIGVVKILLKFKVDLRKEKKLFFDNDEIMDILKLELESIKRRESIQIFSATDDAKGPNFVALYNFEGQDSDDLSFEEVCAMRSLHCLYMIV
;
A
#
# COMPACT_ATOMS: atom_id res chain seq x y z
N MET A 1 -3.31 -16.02 -43.86
CA MET A 1 -4.08 -14.83 -44.27
C MET A 1 -4.21 -14.91 -45.78
N SER A 2 -5.43 -14.90 -46.31
CA SER A 2 -5.64 -14.99 -47.76
C SER A 2 -5.17 -13.74 -48.49
N GLY A 3 -5.12 -13.81 -49.83
CA GLY A 3 -4.67 -12.69 -50.66
C GLY A 3 -5.55 -11.45 -50.52
N ILE A 4 -6.88 -11.59 -50.42
CA ILE A 4 -7.78 -10.44 -50.27
C ILE A 4 -7.68 -9.80 -48.88
N LEU A 5 -7.52 -10.59 -47.82
CA LEU A 5 -7.32 -10.08 -46.47
C LEU A 5 -5.99 -9.30 -46.33
N ASP A 6 -4.88 -9.83 -46.85
CA ASP A 6 -3.59 -9.13 -46.78
C ASP A 6 -3.57 -7.85 -47.64
N THR A 7 -4.24 -7.87 -48.81
CA THR A 7 -4.31 -6.69 -49.69
C THR A 7 -5.20 -5.59 -49.12
N ALA A 8 -6.33 -5.95 -48.49
CA ALA A 8 -7.20 -5.00 -47.80
C ALA A 8 -6.48 -4.36 -46.60
N ARG A 9 -5.75 -5.15 -45.80
CA ARG A 9 -4.94 -4.66 -44.68
C ARG A 9 -3.86 -3.65 -45.11
N ARG A 10 -3.34 -3.78 -46.33
CA ARG A 10 -2.35 -2.84 -46.90
C ARG A 10 -3.00 -1.62 -47.58
N GLY A 11 -4.34 -1.56 -47.68
CA GLY A 11 -5.05 -0.47 -48.36
C GLY A 11 -4.86 -0.44 -49.88
N HIS A 12 -4.55 -1.57 -50.52
CA HIS A 12 -4.30 -1.64 -51.97
C HIS A 12 -5.61 -1.77 -52.78
N PHE A 13 -6.41 -0.72 -52.85
CA PHE A 13 -7.78 -0.77 -53.41
C PHE A 13 -7.87 -1.33 -54.84
N GLN A 14 -6.88 -1.06 -55.71
CA GLN A 14 -6.85 -1.59 -57.08
C GLN A 14 -6.71 -3.11 -57.10
N GLU A 15 -5.85 -3.64 -56.22
CA GLU A 15 -5.64 -5.09 -56.11
C GLU A 15 -6.83 -5.77 -55.47
N VAL A 16 -7.41 -5.17 -54.44
CA VAL A 16 -8.67 -5.63 -53.85
C VAL A 16 -9.76 -5.73 -54.92
N GLY A 17 -9.92 -4.70 -55.76
CA GLY A 17 -10.87 -4.70 -56.87
C GLY A 17 -10.63 -5.84 -57.86
N ARG A 18 -9.37 -6.05 -58.28
CA ARG A 18 -8.99 -7.17 -59.17
C ARG A 18 -9.27 -8.53 -58.56
N LEU A 19 -8.95 -8.72 -57.28
CA LEU A 19 -9.16 -10.00 -56.60
C LEU A 19 -10.66 -10.35 -56.52
N ILE A 20 -11.52 -9.36 -56.25
CA ILE A 20 -12.98 -9.56 -56.23
C ILE A 20 -13.50 -9.90 -57.64
N GLU A 21 -13.00 -9.22 -58.68
CA GLU A 21 -13.33 -9.53 -60.08
C GLU A 21 -12.88 -10.94 -60.50
N CYS A 22 -11.79 -11.44 -59.90
CA CYS A 22 -11.31 -12.82 -60.06
C CYS A 22 -12.06 -13.84 -59.17
N GLY A 23 -13.10 -13.43 -58.44
CA GLY A 23 -13.95 -14.32 -57.64
C GLY A 23 -13.55 -14.47 -56.17
N ALA A 24 -12.69 -13.61 -55.62
CA ALA A 24 -12.45 -13.57 -54.18
C ALA A 24 -13.73 -13.13 -53.44
N ASP A 25 -13.98 -13.75 -52.28
CA ASP A 25 -15.14 -13.40 -51.45
C ASP A 25 -14.92 -12.05 -50.76
N VAL A 26 -15.76 -11.07 -51.10
CA VAL A 26 -15.72 -9.72 -50.51
C VAL A 26 -16.01 -9.71 -49.00
N ASN A 27 -16.68 -10.76 -48.51
CA ASN A 27 -17.03 -10.94 -47.10
C ASN A 27 -16.13 -11.99 -46.41
N GLU A 28 -14.99 -12.34 -47.00
CA GLU A 28 -14.05 -13.27 -46.39
C GLU A 28 -13.64 -12.80 -44.98
N LYS A 29 -13.53 -13.76 -44.07
CA LYS A 29 -13.10 -13.53 -42.69
C LYS A 29 -11.84 -14.33 -42.38
N ASP A 30 -11.00 -13.78 -41.53
CA ASP A 30 -9.84 -14.50 -41.01
C ASP A 30 -10.22 -15.46 -39.88
N LEU A 31 -9.21 -16.04 -39.22
CA LEU A 31 -9.44 -16.96 -38.10
C LEU A 31 -10.11 -16.28 -36.90
N TYR A 32 -10.11 -14.94 -36.80
CA TYR A 32 -10.72 -14.13 -35.74
C TYR A 32 -12.08 -13.54 -36.13
N ASP A 33 -12.71 -14.08 -37.17
CA ASP A 33 -13.92 -13.54 -37.78
C ASP A 33 -13.76 -12.09 -38.28
N LYS A 34 -12.52 -11.59 -38.43
CA LYS A 34 -12.23 -10.26 -38.93
C LYS A 34 -12.37 -10.25 -40.46
N SER A 35 -13.36 -9.52 -40.94
CA SER A 35 -13.71 -9.38 -42.35
C SER A 35 -12.69 -8.56 -43.14
N VAL A 36 -12.66 -8.76 -44.46
CA VAL A 36 -11.92 -7.91 -45.42
C VAL A 36 -12.18 -6.42 -45.17
N LEU A 37 -13.44 -6.05 -44.90
CA LEU A 37 -13.82 -4.66 -44.66
C LEU A 37 -13.27 -4.10 -43.35
N GLN A 38 -13.20 -4.90 -42.28
CA GLN A 38 -12.54 -4.49 -41.03
C GLN A 38 -11.03 -4.27 -41.23
N PHE A 39 -10.34 -5.10 -42.01
CA PHE A 39 -8.94 -4.87 -42.38
C PHE A 39 -8.75 -3.58 -43.20
N ALA A 40 -9.68 -3.28 -44.11
CA ALA A 40 -9.64 -2.04 -44.88
C ALA A 40 -9.90 -0.81 -43.98
N ALA A 41 -10.85 -0.89 -43.05
CA ALA A 41 -11.12 0.17 -42.08
C ALA A 41 -9.90 0.43 -41.17
N GLU A 42 -9.26 -0.62 -40.65
CA GLU A 42 -8.00 -0.54 -39.88
C GLU A 42 -6.86 0.08 -40.69
N SER A 43 -6.79 -0.16 -42.00
CA SER A 43 -5.73 0.40 -42.86
C SER A 43 -5.82 1.92 -43.08
N GLY A 44 -6.99 2.51 -42.83
CA GLY A 44 -7.25 3.93 -43.12
C GLY A 44 -7.45 4.26 -44.61
N SER A 45 -7.47 3.26 -45.50
CA SER A 45 -7.70 3.50 -46.94
C SER A 45 -9.19 3.70 -47.25
N VAL A 46 -9.58 4.97 -47.39
CA VAL A 46 -10.93 5.38 -47.80
C VAL A 46 -11.35 4.73 -49.12
N GLU A 47 -10.43 4.66 -50.09
CA GLU A 47 -10.70 4.07 -51.40
C GLU A 47 -10.94 2.57 -51.31
N THR A 48 -10.19 1.86 -50.47
CA THR A 48 -10.37 0.41 -50.27
C THR A 48 -11.71 0.14 -49.59
N VAL A 49 -12.06 0.90 -48.56
CA VAL A 49 -13.37 0.80 -47.90
C VAL A 49 -14.51 1.05 -48.88
N LYS A 50 -14.45 2.14 -49.67
CA LYS A 50 -15.47 2.45 -50.69
C LYS A 50 -15.61 1.33 -51.72
N CYS A 51 -14.48 0.85 -52.23
CA CYS A 51 -14.41 -0.22 -53.23
C CYS A 51 -15.10 -1.51 -52.72
N LEU A 52 -14.84 -1.89 -51.47
CA LEU A 52 -15.41 -3.07 -50.82
C LEU A 52 -16.92 -2.93 -50.58
N VAL A 53 -17.36 -1.80 -50.02
CA VAL A 53 -18.78 -1.55 -49.73
C VAL A 53 -19.61 -1.49 -51.02
N GLU A 54 -19.10 -0.85 -52.07
CA GLU A 54 -19.76 -0.80 -53.39
C GLU A 54 -19.86 -2.18 -54.06
N ARG A 55 -18.99 -3.13 -53.66
CA ARG A 55 -18.98 -4.52 -54.11
C ARG A 55 -19.74 -5.48 -53.18
N GLY A 56 -20.50 -4.95 -52.21
CA GLY A 56 -21.39 -5.74 -51.37
C GLY A 56 -20.75 -6.29 -50.08
N ALA A 57 -19.66 -5.68 -49.60
CA ALA A 57 -19.16 -5.97 -48.25
C ALA A 57 -20.21 -5.62 -47.19
N ASN A 58 -20.38 -6.50 -46.20
CA ASN A 58 -21.27 -6.26 -45.07
C ASN A 58 -20.70 -5.17 -44.15
N VAL A 59 -21.30 -3.98 -44.22
CA VAL A 59 -20.94 -2.80 -43.41
C VAL A 59 -21.08 -3.06 -41.90
N ASN A 60 -21.95 -3.99 -41.50
CA ASN A 60 -22.17 -4.38 -40.10
C ASN A 60 -21.50 -5.72 -39.77
N SER A 61 -20.41 -6.07 -40.45
CA SER A 61 -19.64 -7.26 -40.07
C SER A 61 -18.97 -7.05 -38.71
N GLU A 62 -19.08 -8.07 -37.87
CA GLU A 62 -18.46 -8.15 -36.55
C GLU A 62 -17.42 -9.27 -36.52
N ASN A 63 -16.37 -9.09 -35.69
CA ASN A 63 -15.37 -10.11 -35.41
C ASN A 63 -15.73 -10.92 -34.14
N ARG A 64 -14.81 -11.77 -33.67
CA ARG A 64 -15.04 -12.60 -32.47
C ARG A 64 -15.29 -11.83 -31.17
N TRP A 65 -14.98 -10.54 -31.12
CA TRP A 65 -15.19 -9.67 -29.97
C TRP A 65 -16.38 -8.71 -30.17
N ASN A 66 -17.25 -9.02 -31.13
CA ASN A 66 -18.36 -8.17 -31.56
C ASN A 66 -17.93 -6.75 -31.99
N GLU A 67 -16.68 -6.56 -32.40
CA GLU A 67 -16.22 -5.25 -32.89
C GLU A 67 -16.71 -5.06 -34.32
N SER A 68 -17.53 -4.04 -34.56
CA SER A 68 -18.06 -3.74 -35.89
C SER A 68 -17.00 -3.07 -36.77
N VAL A 69 -17.23 -3.00 -38.09
CA VAL A 69 -16.40 -2.19 -39.01
C VAL A 69 -16.31 -0.73 -38.54
N LEU A 70 -17.40 -0.19 -37.99
CA LEU A 70 -17.45 1.18 -37.47
C LEU A 70 -16.54 1.34 -36.25
N ASN A 71 -16.49 0.35 -35.34
CA ASN A 71 -15.59 0.39 -34.18
C ASN A 71 -14.13 0.58 -34.61
N PHE A 72 -13.64 -0.20 -35.59
CA PHE A 72 -12.29 -0.03 -36.13
C PHE A 72 -12.06 1.38 -36.71
N ALA A 73 -12.98 1.88 -37.52
CA ALA A 73 -12.83 3.22 -38.11
C ALA A 73 -12.79 4.34 -37.05
N VAL A 74 -13.55 4.17 -35.96
CA VAL A 74 -13.59 5.11 -34.83
C VAL A 74 -12.32 5.02 -33.99
N GLU A 75 -11.89 3.82 -33.60
CA GLU A 75 -10.70 3.58 -32.77
C GLU A 75 -9.43 4.16 -33.40
N PHE A 76 -9.28 4.03 -34.72
CA PHE A 76 -8.16 4.60 -35.48
C PHE A 76 -8.39 6.04 -35.96
N VAL A 77 -9.50 6.67 -35.54
CA VAL A 77 -9.81 8.09 -35.77
C VAL A 77 -9.92 8.46 -37.27
N PHE A 78 -10.37 7.53 -38.11
CA PHE A 78 -10.53 7.76 -39.56
C PHE A 78 -11.90 8.40 -39.87
N PHE A 79 -12.03 9.69 -39.58
CA PHE A 79 -13.30 10.43 -39.69
C PHE A 79 -14.04 10.29 -41.03
N GLU A 80 -13.33 10.32 -42.16
CA GLU A 80 -13.96 10.15 -43.48
C GLU A 80 -14.47 8.73 -43.73
N ILE A 81 -13.82 7.72 -43.14
CA ILE A 81 -14.30 6.33 -43.15
C ILE A 81 -15.55 6.22 -42.27
N VAL A 82 -15.51 6.78 -41.05
CA VAL A 82 -16.66 6.81 -40.13
C VAL A 82 -17.90 7.40 -40.81
N LYS A 83 -17.78 8.59 -41.41
CA LYS A 83 -18.88 9.24 -42.16
C LYS A 83 -19.41 8.36 -43.28
N TYR A 84 -18.51 7.76 -44.05
CA TYR A 84 -18.89 6.90 -45.16
C TYR A 84 -19.64 5.65 -44.69
N LEU A 85 -19.14 4.97 -43.66
CA LEU A 85 -19.77 3.75 -43.11
C LEU A 85 -21.16 4.05 -42.56
N ILE A 86 -21.34 5.13 -41.79
CA ILE A 86 -22.66 5.52 -41.26
C ILE A 86 -23.63 5.86 -42.39
N ALA A 87 -23.19 6.61 -43.41
CA ALA A 87 -24.01 6.90 -44.59
C ALA A 87 -24.40 5.64 -45.39
N ARG A 88 -23.70 4.52 -45.18
CA ARG A 88 -23.98 3.20 -45.78
C ARG A 88 -24.72 2.25 -44.82
N GLY A 89 -25.23 2.76 -43.71
CA GLY A 89 -26.07 1.99 -42.78
C GLY A 89 -25.29 1.21 -41.72
N ALA A 90 -24.08 1.64 -41.37
CA ALA A 90 -23.40 1.15 -40.18
C ALA A 90 -24.24 1.44 -38.92
N ASN A 91 -24.37 0.44 -38.04
CA ASN A 91 -25.06 0.60 -36.78
C ASN A 91 -24.25 1.49 -35.82
N VAL A 92 -24.69 2.74 -35.65
CA VAL A 92 -24.07 3.74 -34.76
C VAL A 92 -24.09 3.29 -33.28
N ASN A 93 -24.98 2.36 -32.93
CA ASN A 93 -25.14 1.80 -31.59
C ASN A 93 -24.70 0.32 -31.51
N SER A 94 -23.80 -0.14 -32.39
CA SER A 94 -23.20 -1.47 -32.25
C SER A 94 -22.48 -1.59 -30.91
N LYS A 95 -22.40 -2.79 -30.34
CA LYS A 95 -21.71 -3.01 -29.06
C LYS A 95 -20.71 -4.15 -29.19
N ASN A 96 -19.49 -3.94 -28.70
CA ASN A 96 -18.49 -5.00 -28.61
C ASN A 96 -18.76 -5.93 -27.42
N ASP A 97 -17.89 -6.91 -27.17
CA ASP A 97 -18.00 -7.85 -26.04
C ASP A 97 -17.95 -7.19 -24.66
N ARG A 98 -17.40 -5.98 -24.56
CA ARG A 98 -17.40 -5.13 -23.36
C ARG A 98 -18.62 -4.23 -23.29
N ASN A 99 -19.59 -4.44 -24.16
CA ASN A 99 -20.80 -3.63 -24.29
C ASN A 99 -20.50 -2.14 -24.61
N GLU A 100 -19.28 -1.83 -25.09
CA GLU A 100 -18.85 -0.50 -25.49
C GLU A 100 -19.40 -0.18 -26.88
N SER A 101 -19.98 1.01 -27.01
CA SER A 101 -20.48 1.54 -28.29
C SER A 101 -19.40 2.30 -29.06
N PRO A 102 -19.59 2.58 -30.37
CA PRO A 102 -18.75 3.53 -31.10
C PRO A 102 -18.55 4.86 -30.37
N LEU A 103 -19.54 5.33 -29.60
CA LEU A 103 -19.42 6.57 -28.84
C LEU A 103 -18.39 6.46 -27.71
N HIS A 104 -18.33 5.34 -26.99
CA HIS A 104 -17.29 5.11 -25.96
C HIS A 104 -15.90 5.16 -26.58
N LEU A 105 -15.69 4.46 -27.70
CA LEU A 105 -14.40 4.40 -28.41
C LEU A 105 -14.00 5.78 -28.98
N ALA A 106 -14.97 6.58 -29.43
CA ALA A 106 -14.73 7.94 -29.91
C ALA A 106 -14.27 8.88 -28.80
N VAL A 107 -14.83 8.75 -27.60
CA VAL A 107 -14.40 9.52 -26.43
C VAL A 107 -13.03 9.06 -25.96
N GLN A 108 -12.80 7.75 -25.86
CA GLN A 108 -11.51 7.19 -25.45
C GLN A 108 -10.36 7.62 -26.37
N SER A 109 -10.63 7.76 -27.68
CA SER A 109 -9.67 8.27 -28.66
C SER A 109 -9.52 9.80 -28.66
N GLY A 110 -10.33 10.52 -27.88
CA GLY A 110 -10.29 11.98 -27.76
C GLY A 110 -10.80 12.76 -28.97
N SER A 111 -11.49 12.12 -29.92
CA SER A 111 -11.93 12.78 -31.16
C SER A 111 -13.31 13.44 -31.00
N LEU A 112 -13.32 14.72 -30.67
CA LEU A 112 -14.54 15.52 -30.55
C LEU A 112 -15.34 15.55 -31.88
N GLU A 113 -14.68 15.54 -33.04
CA GLU A 113 -15.35 15.50 -34.35
C GLU A 113 -16.14 14.21 -34.56
N ILE A 114 -15.55 13.06 -34.21
CA ILE A 114 -16.23 11.76 -34.30
C ILE A 114 -17.37 11.71 -33.28
N VAL A 115 -17.15 12.14 -32.03
CA VAL A 115 -18.19 12.23 -31.00
C VAL A 115 -19.39 13.04 -31.51
N LYS A 116 -19.14 14.26 -32.00
CA LYS A 116 -20.17 15.14 -32.59
C LYS A 116 -20.94 14.44 -33.70
N HIS A 117 -20.23 13.78 -34.61
CA HIS A 117 -20.87 13.11 -35.72
C HIS A 117 -21.72 11.92 -35.26
N LEU A 118 -21.23 11.07 -34.36
CA LEU A 118 -21.98 9.92 -33.85
C LEU A 118 -23.27 10.35 -33.14
N VAL A 119 -23.20 11.34 -32.25
CA VAL A 119 -24.38 11.88 -31.54
C VAL A 119 -25.40 12.45 -32.52
N GLN A 120 -24.97 13.22 -33.52
CA GLN A 120 -25.86 13.72 -34.58
C GLN A 120 -26.52 12.62 -35.42
N GLN A 121 -25.91 11.44 -35.50
CA GLN A 121 -26.45 10.28 -36.21
C GLN A 121 -27.26 9.33 -35.29
N GLY A 122 -27.57 9.77 -34.07
CA GLY A 122 -28.44 9.02 -33.14
C GLY A 122 -27.71 8.00 -32.28
N ALA A 123 -26.43 8.23 -31.97
CA ALA A 123 -25.76 7.49 -30.91
C ALA A 123 -26.49 7.68 -29.57
N ASP A 124 -26.70 6.59 -28.83
CA ASP A 124 -27.24 6.63 -27.48
C ASP A 124 -26.16 7.17 -26.53
N VAL A 125 -26.35 8.41 -26.07
CA VAL A 125 -25.41 9.14 -25.22
C VAL A 125 -25.27 8.50 -23.83
N ASN A 126 -26.32 7.82 -23.35
CA ASN A 126 -26.37 7.22 -22.01
C ASN A 126 -26.21 5.69 -22.04
N CYS A 127 -25.77 5.13 -23.17
CA CYS A 127 -25.51 3.69 -23.23
C CYS A 127 -24.36 3.33 -22.27
N LYS A 128 -24.51 2.21 -21.58
CA LYS A 128 -23.55 1.72 -20.59
C LYS A 128 -22.76 0.51 -21.09
N ASN A 129 -21.49 0.43 -20.72
CA ASN A 129 -20.62 -0.72 -20.97
C ASN A 129 -20.81 -1.82 -19.88
N VAL A 130 -19.94 -2.83 -19.83
CA VAL A 130 -20.01 -3.92 -18.81
C VAL A 130 -19.67 -3.45 -17.38
N TRP A 131 -19.01 -2.31 -17.24
CA TRP A 131 -18.69 -1.66 -15.97
C TRP A 131 -19.73 -0.63 -15.54
N ASN A 132 -20.86 -0.54 -16.27
CA ASN A 132 -21.91 0.45 -16.06
C ASN A 132 -21.46 1.91 -16.32
N GLU A 133 -20.30 2.09 -16.96
CA GLU A 133 -19.77 3.40 -17.36
C GLU A 133 -20.39 3.83 -18.70
N THR A 134 -20.53 5.14 -18.85
CA THR A 134 -21.04 5.83 -20.04
C THR A 134 -19.91 6.52 -20.80
N ALA A 135 -20.21 7.04 -22.00
CA ALA A 135 -19.28 7.90 -22.72
C ALA A 135 -18.92 9.19 -21.95
N LEU A 136 -19.79 9.68 -21.07
CA LEU A 136 -19.50 10.85 -20.23
C LEU A 136 -18.40 10.52 -19.21
N ASP A 137 -18.43 9.33 -18.60
CA ASP A 137 -17.45 8.92 -17.59
C ASP A 137 -16.03 8.86 -18.20
N TYR A 138 -15.91 8.31 -19.41
CA TYR A 138 -14.64 8.31 -20.16
C TYR A 138 -14.14 9.74 -20.46
N ALA A 139 -15.06 10.67 -20.74
CA ALA A 139 -14.72 12.07 -21.02
C ALA A 139 -14.21 12.78 -19.75
N VAL A 140 -14.80 12.49 -18.60
CA VAL A 140 -14.38 13.02 -17.29
C VAL A 140 -13.02 12.46 -16.89
N ILE A 141 -12.84 11.13 -16.95
CA ILE A 141 -11.58 10.46 -16.59
C ILE A 141 -10.42 10.93 -17.47
N SER A 142 -10.67 11.18 -18.76
CA SER A 142 -9.66 11.70 -19.68
C SER A 142 -9.38 13.21 -19.53
N GLY A 143 -10.15 13.94 -18.71
CA GLY A 143 -10.03 15.40 -18.56
C GLY A 143 -10.49 16.21 -19.78
N SER A 144 -11.30 15.62 -20.66
CA SER A 144 -11.71 16.22 -21.94
C SER A 144 -12.92 17.14 -21.78
N LEU A 145 -12.72 18.35 -21.23
CA LEU A 145 -13.80 19.31 -20.96
C LEU A 145 -14.71 19.57 -22.17
N GLU A 146 -14.15 19.74 -23.37
CA GLU A 146 -14.94 20.01 -24.59
C GLU A 146 -15.89 18.85 -24.95
N ILE A 147 -15.49 17.61 -24.67
CA ILE A 147 -16.33 16.42 -24.88
C ILE A 147 -17.39 16.33 -23.78
N VAL A 148 -17.02 16.59 -22.52
CA VAL A 148 -17.95 16.65 -21.39
C VAL A 148 -19.07 17.65 -21.66
N GLU A 149 -18.71 18.89 -22.01
CA GLU A 149 -19.68 19.94 -22.35
C GLU A 149 -20.61 19.51 -23.48
N TYR A 150 -20.04 18.93 -24.54
CA TYR A 150 -20.83 18.49 -25.68
C TYR A 150 -21.82 17.37 -25.33
N LEU A 151 -21.38 16.36 -24.58
CA LEU A 151 -22.22 15.22 -24.19
C LEU A 151 -23.36 15.66 -23.26
N ILE A 152 -23.08 16.49 -22.25
CA ILE A 152 -24.11 17.02 -21.33
C ILE A 152 -25.14 17.87 -22.08
N GLN A 153 -24.70 18.74 -23.00
CA GLN A 153 -25.61 19.53 -23.84
C GLN A 153 -26.52 18.67 -24.73
N HIS A 154 -26.15 17.41 -25.00
CA HIS A 154 -26.90 16.46 -25.81
C HIS A 154 -27.55 15.35 -24.97
N GLY A 155 -27.74 15.58 -23.68
CA GLY A 155 -28.57 14.73 -22.82
C GLY A 155 -27.81 13.64 -22.06
N ALA A 156 -26.49 13.74 -21.94
CA ALA A 156 -25.74 12.89 -21.01
C ALA A 156 -26.18 13.15 -19.57
N GLU A 157 -26.44 12.09 -18.82
CA GLU A 157 -26.87 12.17 -17.42
C GLU A 157 -25.64 12.22 -16.48
N VAL A 158 -25.44 13.36 -15.81
CA VAL A 158 -24.33 13.58 -14.86
C VAL A 158 -24.45 12.80 -13.54
N THR A 159 -25.60 12.16 -13.31
CA THR A 159 -25.89 11.38 -12.09
C THR A 159 -25.74 9.89 -12.30
N ASN A 160 -25.29 9.43 -13.48
CA ASN A 160 -25.05 8.02 -13.70
C ASN A 160 -23.91 7.52 -12.82
N GLU A 161 -24.13 6.35 -12.23
CA GLU A 161 -23.15 5.65 -11.41
C GLU A 161 -22.63 4.44 -12.19
N ASP A 162 -21.34 4.17 -12.07
CA ASP A 162 -20.69 2.96 -12.56
C ASP A 162 -20.91 1.78 -11.60
N ASN A 163 -20.18 0.67 -11.78
CA ASN A 163 -20.26 -0.51 -10.89
C ASN A 163 -19.59 -0.31 -9.52
N CYS A 164 -18.85 0.78 -9.33
CA CYS A 164 -18.23 1.18 -8.06
C CYS A 164 -19.04 2.28 -7.35
N GLY A 165 -20.20 2.67 -7.88
CA GLY A 165 -21.01 3.78 -7.38
C GLY A 165 -20.42 5.16 -7.72
N GLU A 166 -19.43 5.23 -8.60
CA GLU A 166 -18.77 6.48 -8.99
C GLU A 166 -19.60 7.19 -10.06
N ASN A 167 -19.81 8.49 -9.85
CA ASN A 167 -20.48 9.36 -10.81
C ASN A 167 -19.58 10.51 -11.26
N THR A 168 -20.09 11.34 -12.17
CA THR A 168 -19.32 12.42 -12.81
C THR A 168 -18.59 13.33 -11.81
N VAL A 169 -19.19 13.69 -10.66
CA VAL A 169 -18.53 14.57 -9.68
C VAL A 169 -17.44 13.83 -8.90
N VAL A 170 -17.66 12.55 -8.59
CA VAL A 170 -16.67 11.69 -7.93
C VAL A 170 -15.43 11.52 -8.83
N PHE A 171 -15.63 11.15 -10.10
CA PHE A 171 -14.53 11.05 -11.09
C PHE A 171 -13.81 12.40 -11.32
N ALA A 172 -14.55 13.50 -11.39
CA ALA A 172 -13.95 14.83 -11.60
C ALA A 172 -13.09 15.27 -10.39
N ALA A 173 -13.50 14.92 -9.17
CA ALA A 173 -12.74 15.18 -7.96
C ALA A 173 -11.47 14.32 -7.90
N GLU A 174 -11.57 13.02 -8.21
CA GLU A 174 -10.42 12.11 -8.22
C GLU A 174 -9.38 12.47 -9.28
N SER A 175 -9.84 12.83 -10.49
CA SER A 175 -8.97 13.24 -11.60
C SER A 175 -8.33 14.62 -11.40
N GLY A 176 -8.75 15.41 -10.41
CA GLY A 176 -8.24 16.76 -10.18
C GLY A 176 -8.76 17.80 -11.19
N SER A 177 -9.87 17.53 -11.89
CA SER A 177 -10.41 18.38 -12.96
C SER A 177 -11.46 19.39 -12.44
N LEU A 178 -11.00 20.55 -11.95
CA LEU A 178 -11.88 21.59 -11.36
C LEU A 178 -12.95 22.10 -12.33
N GLU A 179 -12.60 22.31 -13.59
CA GLU A 179 -13.48 22.87 -14.62
C GLU A 179 -14.60 21.89 -14.97
N ILE A 180 -14.29 20.60 -15.07
CA ILE A 180 -15.28 19.55 -15.30
C ILE A 180 -16.20 19.42 -14.09
N LEU A 181 -15.64 19.47 -12.88
CA LEU A 181 -16.41 19.42 -11.65
C LEU A 181 -17.39 20.58 -11.54
N LYS A 182 -16.93 21.82 -11.79
CA LYS A 182 -17.77 23.03 -11.87
C LYS A 182 -18.91 22.87 -12.87
N TYR A 183 -18.57 22.48 -14.09
CA TYR A 183 -19.55 22.32 -15.16
C TYR A 183 -20.59 21.25 -14.79
N SER A 184 -20.17 20.14 -14.18
CA SER A 184 -21.07 19.06 -13.76
C SER A 184 -22.03 19.49 -12.66
N VAL A 185 -21.55 20.23 -11.65
CA VAL A 185 -22.38 20.77 -10.56
C VAL A 185 -23.39 21.80 -11.09
N GLU A 186 -22.98 22.67 -12.03
CA GLU A 186 -23.90 23.61 -12.72
C GLU A 186 -25.02 22.90 -13.48
N HIS A 187 -24.79 21.65 -13.90
CA HIS A 187 -25.75 20.81 -14.62
C HIS A 187 -26.44 19.76 -13.73
N GLY A 188 -26.46 19.99 -12.41
CA GLY A 188 -27.30 19.25 -11.47
C GLY A 188 -26.64 18.06 -10.80
N ALA A 189 -25.33 17.88 -10.94
CA ALA A 189 -24.62 16.84 -10.19
C ALA A 189 -24.55 17.20 -8.70
N ASN A 190 -24.71 16.18 -7.84
CA ASN A 190 -24.72 16.37 -6.39
C ASN A 190 -23.29 16.37 -5.83
N VAL A 191 -22.89 17.46 -5.18
CA VAL A 191 -21.56 17.59 -4.52
C VAL A 191 -21.34 16.57 -3.40
N ASN A 192 -22.42 16.07 -2.79
CA ASN A 192 -22.41 15.08 -1.71
C ASN A 192 -22.60 13.65 -2.22
N SER A 193 -22.36 13.40 -3.51
CA SER A 193 -22.35 12.05 -4.07
C SER A 193 -21.27 11.19 -3.42
N ARG A 194 -21.54 9.89 -3.31
CA ARG A 194 -20.64 8.92 -2.69
C ARG A 194 -20.56 7.66 -3.53
N ASN A 195 -19.37 7.06 -3.58
CA ASN A 195 -19.14 5.75 -4.19
C ASN A 195 -19.57 4.60 -3.25
N ASP A 196 -19.40 3.35 -3.69
CA ASP A 196 -19.74 2.14 -2.91
C ASP A 196 -18.88 1.96 -1.65
N ARG A 197 -17.72 2.65 -1.55
CA ARG A 197 -16.91 2.74 -0.34
C ARG A 197 -17.34 3.89 0.57
N ASN A 198 -18.49 4.50 0.27
CA ASN A 198 -19.01 5.68 0.95
C ASN A 198 -18.04 6.88 0.89
N GLU A 199 -17.06 6.88 -0.02
CA GLU A 199 -16.15 8.00 -0.22
C GLU A 199 -16.88 9.09 -0.99
N SER A 200 -16.90 10.30 -0.44
CA SER A 200 -17.45 11.46 -1.12
C SER A 200 -16.45 12.08 -2.09
N ALA A 201 -16.94 12.94 -2.99
CA ALA A 201 -16.08 13.76 -3.84
C ALA A 201 -15.05 14.58 -3.03
N LEU A 202 -15.37 14.96 -1.79
CA LEU A 202 -14.43 15.65 -0.91
C LEU A 202 -13.24 14.75 -0.52
N HIS A 203 -13.47 13.48 -0.20
CA HIS A 203 -12.39 12.53 0.10
C HIS A 203 -11.42 12.40 -1.09
N LEU A 204 -11.97 12.19 -2.29
CA LEU A 204 -11.16 11.99 -3.49
C LEU A 204 -10.43 13.27 -3.93
N ALA A 205 -11.05 14.45 -3.76
CA ALA A 205 -10.38 15.73 -4.00
C ALA A 205 -9.16 15.94 -3.08
N VAL A 206 -9.29 15.54 -1.81
CA VAL A 206 -8.18 15.58 -0.85
C VAL A 206 -7.11 14.55 -1.21
N GLN A 207 -7.50 13.33 -1.59
CA GLN A 207 -6.57 12.29 -2.05
C GLN A 207 -5.76 12.74 -3.27
N ALA A 208 -6.41 13.43 -4.21
CA ALA A 208 -5.79 14.02 -5.38
C ALA A 208 -4.92 15.25 -5.06
N GLY A 209 -4.91 15.74 -3.81
CA GLY A 209 -4.16 16.92 -3.38
C GLY A 209 -4.68 18.24 -3.98
N SER A 210 -5.92 18.26 -4.48
CA SER A 210 -6.48 19.39 -5.24
C SER A 210 -7.19 20.39 -4.33
N LEU A 211 -6.44 21.28 -3.67
CA LEU A 211 -6.98 22.30 -2.77
C LEU A 211 -8.10 23.15 -3.43
N GLU A 212 -7.98 23.48 -4.70
CA GLU A 212 -8.99 24.28 -5.41
C GLU A 212 -10.32 23.54 -5.59
N ILE A 213 -10.30 22.21 -5.74
CA ILE A 213 -11.52 21.38 -5.75
C ILE A 213 -12.09 21.26 -4.34
N VAL A 214 -11.23 21.04 -3.33
CA VAL A 214 -11.66 21.02 -1.93
C VAL A 214 -12.40 22.31 -1.57
N LYS A 215 -11.82 23.48 -1.92
CA LYS A 215 -12.46 24.79 -1.72
C LYS A 215 -13.81 24.86 -2.41
N TYR A 216 -13.86 24.54 -3.69
CA TYR A 216 -15.09 24.60 -4.46
C TYR A 216 -16.18 23.71 -3.86
N LEU A 217 -15.86 22.47 -3.50
CA LEU A 217 -16.81 21.53 -2.90
C LEU A 217 -17.36 22.06 -1.56
N VAL A 218 -16.50 22.55 -0.67
CA VAL A 218 -16.91 23.10 0.64
C VAL A 218 -17.77 24.36 0.47
N GLU A 219 -17.38 25.27 -0.43
CA GLU A 219 -18.17 26.47 -0.78
C GLU A 219 -19.55 26.12 -1.35
N HIS A 220 -19.69 24.95 -1.98
CA HIS A 220 -20.96 24.44 -2.51
C HIS A 220 -21.65 23.44 -1.57
N HIS A 221 -21.35 23.50 -0.27
CA HIS A 221 -22.01 22.74 0.80
C HIS A 221 -21.73 21.23 0.78
N ALA A 222 -20.51 20.84 0.43
CA ALA A 222 -20.03 19.49 0.71
C ALA A 222 -19.98 19.23 2.22
N GLU A 223 -20.36 18.01 2.63
CA GLU A 223 -20.32 17.56 4.02
C GLU A 223 -18.87 17.32 4.46
N VAL A 224 -18.28 18.27 5.21
CA VAL A 224 -16.87 18.25 5.63
C VAL A 224 -16.54 17.04 6.51
N ASN A 225 -17.43 16.67 7.44
CA ASN A 225 -17.24 15.59 8.40
C ASN A 225 -17.89 14.26 7.95
N CYS A 226 -18.13 14.09 6.64
CA CYS A 226 -18.60 12.79 6.18
C CYS A 226 -17.50 11.73 6.29
N ILE A 227 -17.92 10.48 6.47
CA ILE A 227 -17.04 9.34 6.70
C ILE A 227 -17.18 8.29 5.59
N ASN A 228 -16.10 7.59 5.24
CA ASN A 228 -16.14 6.42 4.35
C ASN A 228 -16.54 5.13 5.11
N VAL A 229 -16.47 3.96 4.46
CA VAL A 229 -16.76 2.65 5.10
C VAL A 229 -15.79 2.27 6.22
N LEU A 230 -14.61 2.88 6.28
CA LEU A 230 -13.60 2.72 7.33
C LEU A 230 -13.75 3.74 8.46
N ASN A 231 -14.75 4.63 8.39
CA ASN A 231 -14.93 5.81 9.23
C ASN A 231 -13.88 6.92 9.04
N ASP A 232 -13.07 6.87 7.99
CA ASP A 232 -12.13 7.95 7.69
C ASP A 232 -12.86 9.17 7.18
N THR A 233 -12.39 10.36 7.55
CA THR A 233 -12.86 11.66 7.07
C THR A 233 -11.93 12.25 5.99
N ALA A 234 -12.38 13.31 5.33
CA ALA A 234 -11.52 14.11 4.46
C ALA A 234 -10.29 14.70 5.20
N LEU A 235 -10.39 14.98 6.50
CA LEU A 235 -9.27 15.47 7.30
C LEU A 235 -8.21 14.38 7.52
N ASP A 236 -8.62 13.13 7.69
CA ASP A 236 -7.71 11.98 7.83
C ASP A 236 -6.92 11.77 6.54
N TYR A 237 -7.58 11.83 5.37
CA TYR A 237 -6.92 11.79 4.07
C TYR A 237 -5.91 12.93 3.90
N ALA A 238 -6.21 14.14 4.39
CA ALA A 238 -5.31 15.28 4.31
C ALA A 238 -4.06 15.10 5.19
N ALA A 239 -4.22 14.47 6.36
CA ALA A 239 -3.12 14.13 7.26
C ALA A 239 -2.21 13.03 6.67
N ILE A 240 -2.79 12.03 6.00
CA ILE A 240 -2.08 10.94 5.32
C ILE A 240 -1.31 11.45 4.10
N THR A 241 -1.91 12.32 3.29
CA THR A 241 -1.28 12.86 2.06
C THR A 241 -0.29 14.01 2.33
N HIS A 242 -0.08 14.39 3.59
CA HIS A 242 0.82 15.46 4.01
C HIS A 242 0.44 16.87 3.51
N SER A 243 -0.84 17.11 3.26
CA SER A 243 -1.31 18.36 2.66
C SER A 243 -1.71 19.38 3.72
N LEU A 244 -0.73 20.10 4.29
CA LEU A 244 -0.98 21.10 5.34
C LEU A 244 -2.02 22.16 4.92
N GLU A 245 -1.95 22.67 3.69
CA GLU A 245 -2.90 23.69 3.20
C GLU A 245 -4.35 23.18 3.18
N ILE A 246 -4.55 21.89 2.87
CA ILE A 246 -5.87 21.26 2.89
C ILE A 246 -6.32 21.03 4.33
N VAL A 247 -5.44 20.57 5.22
CA VAL A 247 -5.73 20.44 6.66
C VAL A 247 -6.19 21.78 7.23
N GLU A 248 -5.44 22.85 6.98
CA GLU A 248 -5.77 24.20 7.45
C GLU A 248 -7.14 24.65 6.92
N TYR A 249 -7.39 24.43 5.63
CA TYR A 249 -8.67 24.81 5.02
C TYR A 249 -9.86 24.03 5.59
N LEU A 250 -9.73 22.71 5.76
CA LEU A 250 -10.80 21.86 6.31
C LEU A 250 -11.11 22.23 7.76
N VAL A 251 -10.09 22.41 8.61
CA VAL A 251 -10.28 22.79 10.02
C VAL A 251 -10.90 24.19 10.15
N GLN A 252 -10.55 25.13 9.26
CA GLN A 252 -11.21 26.45 9.19
C GLN A 252 -12.70 26.36 8.80
N HIS A 253 -13.13 25.25 8.21
CA HIS A 253 -14.51 24.97 7.79
C HIS A 253 -15.13 23.85 8.64
N ASP A 254 -14.85 23.86 9.94
CA ASP A 254 -15.48 23.01 10.95
C ASP A 254 -15.19 21.50 10.81
N ALA A 255 -14.04 21.11 10.23
CA ALA A 255 -13.58 19.72 10.29
C ALA A 255 -13.29 19.28 11.73
N GLU A 256 -13.84 18.14 12.12
CA GLU A 256 -13.68 17.56 13.46
C GLU A 256 -12.31 16.87 13.61
N VAL A 257 -11.40 17.51 14.37
CA VAL A 257 -10.02 17.01 14.58
C VAL A 257 -9.92 15.77 15.48
N THR A 258 -11.03 15.34 16.07
CA THR A 258 -11.08 14.23 17.05
C THR A 258 -11.79 12.98 16.53
N ASN A 259 -12.20 12.95 15.26
CA ASN A 259 -12.87 11.79 14.70
C ASN A 259 -11.93 10.59 14.63
N GLU A 260 -12.48 9.43 14.98
CA GLU A 260 -11.76 8.16 15.03
C GLU A 260 -12.33 7.21 13.98
N ASP A 261 -11.44 6.59 13.22
CA ASP A 261 -11.76 5.56 12.24
C ASP A 261 -12.13 4.22 12.93
N ASN A 262 -12.34 3.17 12.14
CA ASN A 262 -12.66 1.83 12.64
C ASN A 262 -11.49 1.12 13.36
N LEU A 263 -10.29 1.71 13.36
CA LEU A 263 -9.10 1.24 14.08
C LEU A 263 -8.77 2.14 15.28
N GLY A 264 -9.60 3.15 15.58
CA GLY A 264 -9.35 4.14 16.61
C GLY A 264 -8.28 5.17 16.22
N GLU A 265 -7.92 5.26 14.94
CA GLU A 265 -6.99 6.23 14.41
C GLU A 265 -7.70 7.55 14.10
N ASN A 266 -7.02 8.66 14.36
CA ASN A 266 -7.52 10.00 14.09
C ASN A 266 -6.47 10.82 13.35
N ALA A 267 -6.84 11.99 12.86
CA ALA A 267 -5.97 12.87 12.09
C ALA A 267 -4.58 13.12 12.75
N VAL A 268 -4.49 13.17 14.09
CA VAL A 268 -3.21 13.30 14.80
C VAL A 268 -2.35 12.04 14.66
N LEU A 269 -2.95 10.85 14.82
CA LEU A 269 -2.23 9.60 14.65
C LEU A 269 -1.75 9.42 13.21
N PHE A 270 -2.58 9.75 12.22
CA PHE A 270 -2.18 9.75 10.81
C PHE A 270 -1.06 10.76 10.51
N ALA A 271 -1.13 11.99 11.02
CA ALA A 271 -0.08 12.99 10.84
C ALA A 271 1.26 12.56 11.46
N VAL A 272 1.21 11.83 12.57
CA VAL A 272 2.40 11.30 13.25
C VAL A 272 3.01 10.13 12.49
N GLU A 273 2.18 9.19 12.03
CA GLU A 273 2.64 8.03 11.26
C GLU A 273 3.21 8.44 9.91
N SER A 274 2.58 9.42 9.26
CA SER A 274 3.10 10.00 8.02
C SER A 274 4.42 10.73 8.26
N GLY A 275 4.57 11.38 9.42
CA GLY A 275 5.80 12.09 9.81
C GLY A 275 5.74 13.60 9.59
N SER A 276 4.54 14.15 9.41
CA SER A 276 4.30 15.59 9.25
C SER A 276 4.19 16.33 10.59
N LEU A 277 5.32 16.89 11.04
CA LEU A 277 5.38 17.69 12.26
C LEU A 277 4.52 18.96 12.17
N GLU A 278 4.43 19.59 11.00
CA GLU A 278 3.64 20.81 10.79
C GLU A 278 2.15 20.54 10.95
N ILE A 279 1.64 19.45 10.36
CA ILE A 279 0.24 19.03 10.49
C ILE A 279 -0.07 18.67 11.94
N LEU A 280 0.81 17.90 12.59
CA LEU A 280 0.67 17.56 14.00
C LEU A 280 0.54 18.80 14.88
N LYS A 281 1.43 19.78 14.70
CA LYS A 281 1.40 21.05 15.43
C LYS A 281 0.08 21.77 15.23
N TYR A 282 -0.34 21.89 13.98
CA TYR A 282 -1.58 22.57 13.63
C TYR A 282 -2.81 21.89 14.25
N LEU A 283 -2.91 20.56 14.17
CA LEU A 283 -4.03 19.80 14.76
C LEU A 283 -4.07 19.94 16.28
N VAL A 284 -2.92 19.88 16.96
CA VAL A 284 -2.83 20.05 18.43
C VAL A 284 -3.23 21.48 18.84
N GLU A 285 -2.82 22.49 18.09
CA GLU A 285 -3.25 23.89 18.31
C GLU A 285 -4.78 24.06 18.17
N HIS A 286 -5.43 23.20 17.39
CA HIS A 286 -6.88 23.19 17.16
C HIS A 286 -7.63 22.16 18.01
N GLY A 287 -7.01 21.68 19.10
CA GLY A 287 -7.68 20.91 20.14
C GLY A 287 -7.54 19.39 20.03
N ALA A 288 -6.73 18.89 19.10
CA ALA A 288 -6.47 17.46 19.00
C ALA A 288 -5.61 16.96 20.18
N ASN A 289 -5.89 15.73 20.65
CA ASN A 289 -5.23 15.17 21.82
C ASN A 289 -3.87 14.56 21.46
N VAL A 290 -2.78 15.10 22.02
CA VAL A 290 -1.42 14.56 21.87
C VAL A 290 -1.25 13.13 22.41
N ASN A 291 -2.13 12.72 23.32
CA ASN A 291 -2.15 11.40 23.95
C ASN A 291 -3.21 10.46 23.34
N SER A 292 -3.70 10.75 22.12
CA SER A 292 -4.58 9.85 21.35
C SER A 292 -3.98 8.45 21.23
N ARG A 293 -4.85 7.43 21.21
CA ARG A 293 -4.47 6.02 21.07
C ARG A 293 -5.42 5.31 20.12
N ASN A 294 -4.88 4.44 19.29
CA ASN A 294 -5.68 3.55 18.45
C ASN A 294 -6.16 2.31 19.23
N ASP A 295 -6.92 1.43 18.59
CA ASP A 295 -7.49 0.21 19.18
C ASP A 295 -6.43 -0.79 19.68
N ARG A 296 -5.18 -0.64 19.24
CA ARG A 296 -4.02 -1.40 19.76
C ARG A 296 -3.40 -0.73 20.98
N ASN A 297 -4.04 0.29 21.56
CA ASN A 297 -3.49 1.17 22.60
C ASN A 297 -2.17 1.85 22.19
N GLU A 298 -1.87 1.95 20.89
CA GLU A 298 -0.66 2.62 20.43
C GLU A 298 -0.89 4.12 20.47
N THR A 299 -0.07 4.81 21.26
CA THR A 299 -0.13 6.27 21.36
C THR A 299 0.56 6.93 20.17
N ALA A 300 0.32 8.23 19.95
CA ALA A 300 1.11 9.04 19.03
C ALA A 300 2.63 8.85 19.23
N LEU A 301 3.10 8.72 20.48
CA LEU A 301 4.52 8.50 20.76
C LEU A 301 5.03 7.15 20.25
N HIS A 302 4.21 6.08 20.29
CA HIS A 302 4.57 4.80 19.69
C HIS A 302 4.73 4.93 18.17
N LEU A 303 3.76 5.57 17.51
CA LEU A 303 3.77 5.76 16.05
C LEU A 303 4.93 6.66 15.61
N ALA A 304 5.23 7.73 16.33
CA ALA A 304 6.36 8.63 16.05
C ALA A 304 7.70 7.90 16.07
N VAL A 305 7.87 6.98 17.02
CA VAL A 305 9.06 6.14 17.11
C VAL A 305 9.11 5.14 15.96
N LYS A 306 7.99 4.50 15.60
CA LYS A 306 7.89 3.61 14.42
C LYS A 306 8.27 4.32 13.12
N ALA A 307 7.78 5.55 12.93
CA ALA A 307 8.11 6.41 11.80
C ALA A 307 9.56 6.95 11.84
N CYS A 308 10.31 6.67 12.92
CA CYS A 308 11.69 7.13 13.14
C CYS A 308 11.86 8.67 13.15
N SER A 309 10.79 9.41 13.50
CA SER A 309 10.80 10.88 13.48
C SER A 309 11.17 11.44 14.86
N LEU A 310 12.46 11.72 15.07
CA LEU A 310 12.96 12.29 16.34
C LEU A 310 12.30 13.65 16.65
N GLU A 311 12.04 14.47 15.65
CA GLU A 311 11.44 15.79 15.85
C GLU A 311 9.98 15.71 16.32
N ILE A 312 9.22 14.73 15.84
CA ILE A 312 7.88 14.45 16.36
C ILE A 312 7.95 13.85 17.76
N VAL A 313 8.88 12.92 18.02
CA VAL A 313 9.10 12.38 19.37
C VAL A 313 9.36 13.51 20.36
N LYS A 314 10.25 14.45 20.03
CA LYS A 314 10.52 15.63 20.87
C LYS A 314 9.27 16.46 21.10
N TYR A 315 8.57 16.81 20.03
CA TYR A 315 7.36 17.62 20.12
C TYR A 315 6.30 16.97 21.03
N LEU A 316 6.03 15.68 20.85
CA LEU A 316 5.05 14.95 21.66
C LEU A 316 5.43 14.96 23.15
N VAL A 317 6.70 14.66 23.48
CA VAL A 317 7.18 14.62 24.87
C VAL A 317 7.15 16.02 25.51
N GLU A 318 7.56 17.06 24.77
CA GLU A 318 7.46 18.46 25.21
C GLU A 318 6.01 18.91 25.47
N HIS A 319 5.04 18.26 24.82
CA HIS A 319 3.60 18.51 25.00
C HIS A 319 2.94 17.51 25.96
N ASN A 320 3.71 16.90 26.87
CA ASN A 320 3.24 15.97 27.91
C ASN A 320 2.68 14.65 27.39
N ALA A 321 3.25 14.10 26.31
CA ALA A 321 3.04 12.69 25.97
C ALA A 321 3.62 11.78 27.07
N ASP A 322 2.85 10.80 27.52
CA ASP A 322 3.34 9.83 28.50
C ASP A 322 4.32 8.83 27.86
N VAL A 323 5.60 8.99 28.21
CA VAL A 323 6.73 8.19 27.71
C VAL A 323 6.66 6.70 28.08
N ASN A 324 5.87 6.35 29.11
CA ASN A 324 5.78 4.99 29.65
C ASN A 324 4.44 4.32 29.33
N CYS A 325 3.61 4.93 28.49
CA CYS A 325 2.40 4.28 27.97
C CYS A 325 2.72 2.93 27.33
N LYS A 326 1.80 1.99 27.50
CA LYS A 326 1.94 0.63 27.00
C LYS A 326 0.80 0.30 26.02
N ASN A 327 1.15 -0.32 24.90
CA ASN A 327 0.18 -0.84 23.94
C ASN A 327 -0.45 -2.17 24.42
N VAL A 328 -1.30 -2.80 23.60
CA VAL A 328 -1.90 -4.12 23.93
C VAL A 328 -0.88 -5.25 24.11
N LEU A 329 0.33 -5.09 23.57
CA LEU A 329 1.47 -5.99 23.76
C LEU A 329 2.35 -5.57 24.95
N ASN A 330 1.88 -4.66 25.81
CA ASN A 330 2.60 -4.11 26.97
C ASN A 330 3.95 -3.45 26.58
N GLU A 331 4.13 -3.11 25.31
CA GLU A 331 5.33 -2.46 24.79
C GLU A 331 5.20 -0.95 24.96
N THR A 332 6.31 -0.30 25.33
CA THR A 332 6.46 1.16 25.39
C THR A 332 7.16 1.69 24.15
N ALA A 333 7.11 3.01 23.93
CA ALA A 333 7.89 3.69 22.88
C ALA A 333 9.40 3.34 22.94
N LEU A 334 9.96 3.10 24.13
CA LEU A 334 11.36 2.70 24.30
C LEU A 334 11.65 1.29 23.74
N HIS A 335 10.68 0.35 23.81
CA HIS A 335 10.82 -0.97 23.18
C HIS A 335 10.94 -0.83 21.66
N TYR A 336 10.07 -0.02 21.04
CA TYR A 336 10.12 0.29 19.61
C TYR A 336 11.46 0.92 19.21
N ALA A 337 11.95 1.91 19.98
CA ALA A 337 13.21 2.59 19.70
C ALA A 337 14.41 1.61 19.71
N ALA A 338 14.43 0.65 20.64
CA ALA A 338 15.44 -0.39 20.71
C ALA A 338 15.35 -1.41 19.55
N ILE A 339 14.13 -1.77 19.13
CA ILE A 339 13.88 -2.67 17.98
C ILE A 339 14.34 -2.05 16.66
N ILE A 340 14.03 -0.76 16.48
CA ILE A 340 14.38 0.03 15.29
C ILE A 340 15.89 0.31 15.26
N GLY A 341 16.49 0.52 16.42
CA GLY A 341 17.92 0.80 16.53
C GLY A 341 18.26 2.29 16.49
N SER A 342 17.30 3.18 16.76
CA SER A 342 17.54 4.63 16.83
C SER A 342 18.13 5.03 18.18
N LEU A 343 19.46 5.16 18.25
CA LEU A 343 20.15 5.57 19.48
C LEU A 343 19.70 6.95 19.97
N GLU A 344 19.43 7.89 19.05
CA GLU A 344 19.02 9.25 19.40
C GLU A 344 17.65 9.27 20.09
N ILE A 345 16.68 8.51 19.56
CA ILE A 345 15.36 8.36 20.19
C ILE A 345 15.48 7.64 21.53
N VAL A 346 16.28 6.57 21.62
CA VAL A 346 16.54 5.87 22.90
C VAL A 346 17.08 6.85 23.95
N LYS A 347 18.10 7.64 23.61
CA LYS A 347 18.68 8.63 24.51
C LYS A 347 17.64 9.64 24.97
N TYR A 348 16.93 10.23 24.02
CA TYR A 348 15.93 11.24 24.31
C TYR A 348 14.82 10.71 25.23
N LEU A 349 14.26 9.53 24.94
CA LEU A 349 13.22 8.92 25.77
C LEU A 349 13.72 8.64 27.20
N VAL A 350 14.92 8.08 27.37
CA VAL A 350 15.50 7.78 28.69
C VAL A 350 15.79 9.06 29.48
N GLU A 351 16.30 10.11 28.83
CA GLU A 351 16.51 11.43 29.43
C GLU A 351 15.19 12.07 29.92
N HIS A 352 14.06 11.70 29.31
CA HIS A 352 12.72 12.17 29.66
C HIS A 352 11.91 11.16 30.50
N GLY A 353 12.59 10.21 31.16
CA GLY A 353 11.98 9.35 32.18
C GLY A 353 11.39 8.04 31.67
N ALA A 354 11.77 7.59 30.47
CA ALA A 354 11.38 6.26 29.99
C ALA A 354 11.97 5.16 30.88
N GLU A 355 11.13 4.21 31.29
CA GLU A 355 11.50 3.11 32.16
C GLU A 355 12.34 2.06 31.42
N VAL A 356 13.66 2.14 31.60
CA VAL A 356 14.66 1.24 30.98
C VAL A 356 14.44 -0.24 31.30
N ARG A 357 13.74 -0.54 32.41
CA ARG A 357 13.46 -1.90 32.90
C ARG A 357 12.07 -2.41 32.53
N SER A 358 11.37 -1.72 31.64
CA SER A 358 10.06 -2.17 31.19
C SER A 358 10.16 -3.53 30.50
N GLU A 359 9.12 -4.33 30.71
CA GLU A 359 8.91 -5.65 30.10
C GLU A 359 7.61 -5.62 29.27
N ASP A 360 7.60 -6.36 28.16
CA ASP A 360 6.45 -6.53 27.27
C ASP A 360 5.44 -7.59 27.78
N HIS A 361 4.41 -7.92 27.00
CA HIS A 361 3.24 -8.70 27.46
C HIS A 361 3.60 -10.15 27.79
N CYS A 362 4.67 -10.64 27.18
CA CYS A 362 5.19 -11.96 27.48
C CYS A 362 5.92 -11.99 28.84
N GLY A 363 6.10 -10.85 29.53
CA GLY A 363 6.87 -10.76 30.79
C GLY A 363 8.36 -11.01 30.57
N ASP A 364 8.79 -10.78 29.34
CA ASP A 364 9.86 -11.54 28.73
C ASP A 364 10.84 -10.54 28.12
N HIS A 365 10.46 -9.78 27.09
CA HIS A 365 11.45 -8.98 26.40
C HIS A 365 11.65 -7.62 27.08
N THR A 366 12.70 -7.50 27.89
CA THR A 366 13.20 -6.17 28.29
C THR A 366 13.73 -5.38 27.11
N VAL A 367 13.76 -4.06 27.23
CA VAL A 367 14.39 -3.16 26.23
C VAL A 367 15.83 -3.59 25.91
N LEU A 368 16.59 -4.01 26.93
CA LEU A 368 17.95 -4.53 26.77
C LEU A 368 17.96 -5.82 25.92
N PHE A 369 17.05 -6.76 26.19
CA PHE A 369 16.94 -7.98 25.41
C PHE A 369 16.70 -7.67 23.92
N LEU A 370 15.78 -6.76 23.62
CA LEU A 370 15.46 -6.35 22.25
C LEU A 370 16.68 -5.71 21.56
N ALA A 371 17.40 -4.82 22.24
CA ALA A 371 18.63 -4.22 21.72
C ALA A 371 19.72 -5.27 21.45
N CYS A 372 19.87 -6.27 22.33
CA CYS A 372 20.79 -7.39 22.15
C CYS A 372 20.39 -8.27 20.97
N LYS A 373 19.11 -8.60 20.82
CA LYS A 373 18.56 -9.37 19.69
C LYS A 373 18.82 -8.70 18.34
N LYS A 374 18.77 -7.37 18.30
CA LYS A 374 19.02 -6.56 17.10
C LYS A 374 20.50 -6.30 16.83
N GLY A 375 21.38 -6.49 17.81
CA GLY A 375 22.83 -6.33 17.64
C GLY A 375 23.33 -4.88 17.82
N ASN A 376 22.50 -3.98 18.36
CA ASN A 376 22.80 -2.56 18.46
C ASN A 376 23.69 -2.25 19.67
N GLY A 377 25.00 -2.48 19.55
CA GLY A 377 25.96 -2.34 20.65
C GLY A 377 25.95 -0.97 21.36
N LEU A 378 25.76 0.13 20.64
CA LEU A 378 25.69 1.48 21.24
C LEU A 378 24.45 1.65 22.13
N ILE A 379 23.31 1.12 21.72
CA ILE A 379 22.08 1.12 22.53
C ILE A 379 22.26 0.22 23.74
N VAL A 380 22.86 -0.96 23.58
CA VAL A 380 23.18 -1.87 24.68
C VAL A 380 24.05 -1.18 25.73
N ILE A 381 25.14 -0.50 25.32
CA ILE A 381 25.99 0.27 26.23
C ILE A 381 25.17 1.33 26.96
N TYR A 382 24.41 2.13 26.22
CA TYR A 382 23.65 3.23 26.78
C TYR A 382 22.60 2.75 27.80
N LEU A 383 21.82 1.70 27.47
CA LEU A 383 20.83 1.12 28.39
C LEU A 383 21.49 0.59 29.67
N LEU A 384 22.63 -0.10 29.56
CA LEU A 384 23.37 -0.61 30.72
C LEU A 384 23.92 0.50 31.61
N GLU A 385 24.41 1.59 31.03
CA GLU A 385 24.84 2.79 31.77
C GLU A 385 23.68 3.49 32.49
N HIS A 386 22.44 3.32 32.00
CA HIS A 386 21.23 3.92 32.57
C HIS A 386 20.38 2.92 33.37
N GLY A 387 21.01 1.85 33.87
CA GLY A 387 20.42 0.99 34.89
C GLY A 387 19.62 -0.20 34.36
N ALA A 388 19.75 -0.55 33.08
CA ALA A 388 19.27 -1.84 32.56
C ALA A 388 19.94 -3.01 33.32
N VAL A 389 19.16 -4.03 33.62
CA VAL A 389 19.66 -5.20 34.36
C VAL A 389 20.33 -6.15 33.36
N VAL A 390 21.64 -6.34 33.50
CA VAL A 390 22.41 -7.25 32.64
C VAL A 390 22.10 -8.73 32.93
N ASN A 391 21.87 -9.07 34.20
CA ASN A 391 21.67 -10.42 34.71
C ASN A 391 20.19 -10.68 35.00
N ILE A 392 19.41 -10.84 33.94
CA ILE A 392 18.01 -11.25 34.03
C ILE A 392 17.97 -12.75 33.81
N ASP A 393 17.36 -13.48 34.75
CA ASP A 393 17.38 -14.94 34.73
C ASP A 393 16.68 -15.48 33.46
N THR A 394 15.63 -14.81 32.96
CA THR A 394 14.93 -15.12 31.70
C THR A 394 14.16 -13.94 31.12
N CYS A 395 14.21 -13.78 29.80
CA CYS A 395 13.59 -12.68 29.06
C CYS A 395 12.76 -13.14 27.83
N ASP A 396 12.35 -14.41 27.75
CA ASP A 396 11.38 -14.90 26.77
C ASP A 396 10.76 -16.25 27.12
N VAL A 397 9.71 -16.63 26.40
CA VAL A 397 9.05 -17.96 26.45
C VAL A 397 10.02 -19.14 26.24
N ARG A 398 11.25 -18.87 25.78
CA ARG A 398 12.34 -19.84 25.62
C ARG A 398 13.40 -19.74 26.71
N MET A 399 13.12 -18.97 27.76
CA MET A 399 13.97 -18.74 28.92
C MET A 399 15.34 -18.17 28.52
N ARG A 400 15.41 -17.31 27.48
CA ARG A 400 16.67 -16.73 26.99
C ARG A 400 16.99 -15.42 27.69
N SER A 401 18.24 -15.23 28.07
CA SER A 401 18.77 -13.97 28.57
C SER A 401 19.24 -13.04 27.44
N PRO A 402 19.59 -11.77 27.72
CA PRO A 402 20.19 -10.86 26.75
C PRO A 402 21.52 -11.39 26.16
N LEU A 403 22.30 -12.13 26.95
CA LEU A 403 23.53 -12.76 26.45
C LEU A 403 23.22 -13.91 25.50
N ARG A 404 22.29 -14.79 25.89
CA ARG A 404 21.93 -15.94 25.07
C ARG A 404 21.40 -15.53 23.70
N ILE A 405 20.52 -14.53 23.65
CA ILE A 405 19.99 -14.05 22.36
C ILE A 405 21.08 -13.39 21.51
N ALA A 406 22.04 -12.66 22.12
CA ALA A 406 23.17 -12.09 21.38
C ALA A 406 24.07 -13.19 20.79
N CYS A 407 24.31 -14.27 21.53
CA CYS A 407 25.05 -15.43 21.05
C CYS A 407 24.31 -16.16 19.91
N GLU A 408 23.02 -16.47 20.10
CA GLU A 408 22.17 -17.14 19.09
C GLU A 408 22.08 -16.35 17.78
N LYS A 409 22.15 -15.02 17.85
CA LYS A 409 22.12 -14.12 16.68
C LYS A 409 23.50 -13.80 16.11
N GLY A 410 24.59 -14.25 16.72
CA GLY A 410 25.96 -14.03 16.23
C GLY A 410 26.50 -12.62 16.48
N HIS A 411 25.93 -11.86 17.42
CA HIS A 411 26.29 -10.46 17.68
C HIS A 411 27.54 -10.33 18.56
N ILE A 412 28.71 -10.65 17.99
CA ILE A 412 30.01 -10.67 18.69
C ILE A 412 30.29 -9.38 19.48
N GLY A 413 30.03 -8.21 18.88
CA GLY A 413 30.24 -6.92 19.54
C GLY A 413 29.38 -6.75 20.80
N VAL A 414 28.11 -7.16 20.73
CA VAL A 414 27.18 -7.13 21.87
C VAL A 414 27.63 -8.12 22.95
N VAL A 415 28.08 -9.32 22.58
CA VAL A 415 28.63 -10.29 23.54
C VAL A 415 29.82 -9.70 24.30
N LYS A 416 30.78 -9.10 23.59
CA LYS A 416 31.94 -8.43 24.22
C LYS A 416 31.50 -7.31 25.18
N ILE A 417 30.47 -6.54 24.82
CA ILE A 417 29.88 -5.50 25.67
C ILE A 417 29.26 -6.09 26.94
N LEU A 418 28.40 -7.12 26.83
CA LEU A 418 27.74 -7.73 27.98
C LEU A 418 28.74 -8.33 28.98
N LEU A 419 29.81 -8.97 28.48
CA LEU A 419 30.92 -9.48 29.31
C LEU A 419 31.62 -8.34 30.06
N LYS A 420 31.87 -7.21 29.40
CA LYS A 420 32.46 -6.01 30.03
C LYS A 420 31.59 -5.47 31.17
N PHE A 421 30.27 -5.55 31.04
CA PHE A 421 29.30 -5.16 32.08
C PHE A 421 29.03 -6.27 33.12
N LYS A 422 29.91 -7.28 33.21
CA LYS A 422 29.88 -8.35 34.23
C LYS A 422 28.59 -9.17 34.22
N VAL A 423 28.14 -9.56 33.03
CA VAL A 423 27.12 -10.61 32.91
C VAL A 423 27.59 -11.89 33.60
N ASP A 424 26.73 -12.50 34.41
CA ASP A 424 27.05 -13.69 35.19
C ASP A 424 26.81 -14.96 34.37
N LEU A 425 27.90 -15.45 33.77
CA LEU A 425 27.89 -16.68 32.97
C LEU A 425 27.43 -17.92 33.76
N ARG A 426 27.40 -17.90 35.10
CA ARG A 426 26.94 -19.03 35.93
C ARG A 426 25.45 -19.27 35.82
N LYS A 427 24.69 -18.22 35.52
CA LYS A 427 23.22 -18.28 35.38
C LYS A 427 22.78 -18.86 34.04
N GLU A 428 23.67 -18.87 33.05
CA GLU A 428 23.43 -19.38 31.70
C GLU A 428 23.59 -20.90 31.63
N LYS A 429 22.68 -21.65 32.25
CA LYS A 429 22.81 -23.11 32.43
C LYS A 429 23.02 -23.91 31.13
N LYS A 430 22.66 -23.38 29.95
CA LYS A 430 22.97 -23.93 28.61
C LYS A 430 22.91 -22.83 27.54
N LEU A 431 24.00 -22.62 26.79
CA LEU A 431 24.05 -21.71 25.64
C LEU A 431 24.09 -22.53 24.34
N PHE A 432 23.18 -22.25 23.41
CA PHE A 432 23.08 -22.93 22.11
C PHE A 432 23.31 -21.90 21.01
N PHE A 433 24.44 -21.94 20.32
CA PHE A 433 24.73 -21.04 19.20
C PHE A 433 25.86 -21.60 18.33
N ASP A 434 25.86 -21.27 17.05
CA ASP A 434 26.85 -21.75 16.08
C ASP A 434 27.75 -20.60 15.61
N ASN A 435 28.76 -20.26 16.42
CA ASN A 435 29.73 -19.20 16.12
C ASN A 435 31.04 -19.41 16.89
N ASP A 436 32.11 -19.76 16.17
CA ASP A 436 33.42 -20.09 16.75
C ASP A 436 34.08 -18.91 17.47
N GLU A 437 33.95 -17.68 16.97
CA GLU A 437 34.55 -16.51 17.62
C GLU A 437 33.86 -16.22 18.97
N ILE A 438 32.53 -16.27 19.02
CA ILE A 438 31.78 -16.13 20.26
C ILE A 438 32.17 -17.24 21.24
N MET A 439 32.38 -18.46 20.74
CA MET A 439 32.82 -19.58 21.55
C MET A 439 34.18 -19.32 22.19
N ASP A 440 35.16 -18.84 21.44
CA ASP A 440 36.49 -18.53 21.94
C ASP A 440 36.46 -17.40 22.98
N ILE A 441 35.66 -16.35 22.74
CA ILE A 441 35.48 -15.24 23.68
C ILE A 441 34.91 -15.73 25.02
N LEU A 442 33.86 -16.54 24.99
CA LEU A 442 33.23 -17.07 26.21
C LEU A 442 34.18 -18.01 26.95
N LYS A 443 34.92 -18.87 26.25
CA LYS A 443 35.94 -19.75 26.86
C LYS A 443 37.01 -18.96 27.61
N LEU A 444 37.54 -17.88 26.99
CA LEU A 444 38.54 -17.02 27.61
C LEU A 444 38.03 -16.36 28.91
N GLU A 445 36.79 -15.85 28.90
CA GLU A 445 36.21 -15.23 30.10
C GLU A 445 35.93 -16.26 31.20
N LEU A 446 35.47 -17.46 30.82
CA LEU A 446 35.27 -18.57 31.76
C LEU A 446 36.59 -19.00 32.41
N GLU A 447 37.68 -19.11 31.65
CA GLU A 447 39.00 -19.38 32.21
C GLU A 447 39.47 -18.30 33.19
N SER A 448 39.20 -17.03 32.88
CA SER A 448 39.48 -15.91 33.78
C SER A 448 38.70 -16.06 35.10
N ILE A 449 37.42 -16.44 35.05
CA ILE A 449 36.59 -16.72 36.24
C ILE A 449 37.14 -17.92 37.01
N LYS A 450 37.47 -19.04 36.34
CA LYS A 450 38.07 -20.22 36.98
C LYS A 450 39.34 -19.88 37.76
N ARG A 451 40.24 -19.10 37.17
CA ARG A 451 41.50 -18.70 37.82
C ARG A 451 41.27 -17.81 39.03
N ARG A 452 40.20 -17.00 39.03
CA ARG A 452 39.84 -16.13 40.15
C ARG A 452 39.15 -16.88 41.29
N GLU A 453 38.37 -17.92 40.99
CA GLU A 453 37.40 -18.48 41.94
C GLU A 453 37.49 -20.00 42.15
N SER A 454 38.41 -20.70 41.48
CA SER A 454 38.67 -22.14 41.68
C SER A 454 37.47 -23.06 41.38
N ILE A 455 36.67 -22.72 40.36
CA ILE A 455 35.49 -23.48 39.90
C ILE A 455 35.85 -24.37 38.69
N GLN A 456 35.23 -25.56 38.56
CA GLN A 456 35.33 -26.40 37.36
C GLN A 456 34.24 -26.03 36.34
N ILE A 457 34.60 -25.79 35.08
CA ILE A 457 33.65 -25.49 33.99
C ILE A 457 34.02 -26.40 32.82
N PHE A 458 33.06 -27.16 32.31
CA PHE A 458 33.23 -28.06 31.17
C PHE A 458 32.69 -27.41 29.90
N SER A 459 33.45 -27.43 28.82
CA SER A 459 32.96 -27.11 27.47
C SER A 459 32.98 -28.40 26.65
N ALA A 460 31.85 -28.85 26.12
CA ALA A 460 31.76 -30.03 25.28
C ALA A 460 31.42 -29.62 23.84
N THR A 461 32.34 -29.84 22.89
CA THR A 461 32.08 -29.74 21.45
C THR A 461 31.67 -31.13 20.96
N ASP A 462 30.51 -31.28 20.33
CA ASP A 462 30.10 -32.57 19.76
C ASP A 462 30.67 -32.69 18.34
N ASP A 463 31.65 -33.57 18.15
CA ASP A 463 32.38 -33.80 16.88
C ASP A 463 31.55 -34.53 15.81
N ALA A 464 30.23 -34.36 15.79
CA ALA A 464 29.33 -35.09 14.89
C ALA A 464 28.24 -34.20 14.28
N LYS A 465 28.60 -33.38 13.28
CA LYS A 465 27.69 -32.73 12.29
C LYS A 465 26.33 -32.25 12.85
N GLY A 466 26.36 -31.55 13.97
CA GLY A 466 25.21 -30.87 14.60
C GLY A 466 25.67 -29.53 15.19
N PRO A 467 24.74 -28.62 15.56
CA PRO A 467 25.10 -27.29 16.05
C PRO A 467 25.97 -27.38 17.31
N ASN A 468 27.07 -26.61 17.32
CA ASN A 468 28.01 -26.54 18.43
C ASN A 468 27.30 -26.17 19.75
N PHE A 469 27.57 -26.91 20.83
CA PHE A 469 26.88 -26.77 22.13
C PHE A 469 27.83 -26.26 23.21
N VAL A 470 27.35 -25.44 24.15
CA VAL A 470 28.07 -25.12 25.39
C VAL A 470 27.12 -25.31 26.58
N ALA A 471 27.35 -26.34 27.41
CA ALA A 471 26.73 -26.45 28.72
C ALA A 471 27.65 -25.91 29.80
N LEU A 472 27.22 -24.87 30.50
CA LEU A 472 27.89 -24.37 31.70
C LEU A 472 27.28 -25.07 32.92
N TYR A 473 27.99 -26.06 33.46
CA TYR A 473 27.60 -26.72 34.70
C TYR A 473 28.26 -25.99 35.89
N ASN A 474 27.44 -25.47 36.79
CA ASN A 474 27.89 -24.89 38.06
C ASN A 474 27.77 -25.99 39.13
N PHE A 475 28.89 -26.54 39.60
CA PHE A 475 28.90 -27.41 40.78
C PHE A 475 29.20 -26.54 42.00
N GLU A 476 28.15 -26.00 42.63
CA GLU A 476 28.29 -25.47 43.99
C GLU A 476 28.23 -26.63 44.97
N GLY A 477 29.41 -27.09 45.40
CA GLY A 477 29.65 -27.85 46.63
C GLY A 477 28.65 -28.94 47.00
N GLN A 478 28.85 -30.16 46.49
CA GLN A 478 28.77 -31.39 47.27
C GLN A 478 29.59 -32.49 46.57
N ASP A 479 30.16 -33.35 47.40
CA ASP A 479 31.27 -34.29 47.20
C ASP A 479 31.57 -34.83 45.79
N SER A 480 32.88 -34.93 45.55
CA SER A 480 33.54 -35.29 44.29
C SER A 480 33.47 -36.77 43.90
N ASP A 481 32.40 -37.49 44.22
CA ASP A 481 32.24 -38.89 43.80
C ASP A 481 30.75 -39.20 43.59
N ASP A 482 30.46 -39.99 42.57
CA ASP A 482 29.15 -40.48 42.11
C ASP A 482 28.29 -39.53 41.26
N LEU A 483 28.70 -39.39 39.99
CA LEU A 483 27.75 -39.42 38.89
C LEU A 483 28.27 -40.32 37.76
N SER A 484 27.61 -41.47 37.60
CA SER A 484 27.97 -42.51 36.65
C SER A 484 27.72 -42.06 35.20
N PHE A 485 28.51 -42.60 34.27
CA PHE A 485 28.38 -42.45 32.81
C PHE A 485 26.96 -42.71 32.27
N GLU A 486 26.09 -43.33 33.07
CA GLU A 486 24.68 -43.58 32.77
C GLU A 486 23.79 -42.33 32.87
N GLU A 487 24.08 -41.34 33.72
CA GLU A 487 23.30 -40.08 33.74
C GLU A 487 23.63 -39.16 32.55
N VAL A 488 24.88 -39.20 32.08
CA VAL A 488 25.32 -38.54 30.83
C VAL A 488 24.63 -39.19 29.61
N CYS A 489 24.35 -40.49 29.66
CA CYS A 489 23.59 -41.18 28.63
C CYS A 489 22.06 -41.00 28.77
N ALA A 490 21.51 -40.86 29.99
CA ALA A 490 20.09 -40.57 30.22
C ALA A 490 19.67 -39.17 29.71
N MET A 491 20.62 -38.25 29.54
CA MET A 491 20.37 -36.96 28.88
C MET A 491 20.35 -37.04 27.34
N ARG A 492 20.87 -38.12 26.73
CA ARG A 492 20.72 -38.37 25.28
C ARG A 492 19.27 -38.69 24.89
N SER A 493 18.50 -39.30 25.80
CA SER A 493 17.11 -39.72 25.52
C SER A 493 16.08 -38.59 25.70
N LEU A 494 16.33 -37.59 26.56
CA LEU A 494 15.45 -36.40 26.62
C LEU A 494 15.56 -35.52 25.35
N HIS A 495 16.68 -35.59 24.64
CA HIS A 495 16.89 -34.83 23.40
C HIS A 495 16.09 -35.37 22.21
N CYS A 496 15.73 -36.67 22.21
CA CYS A 496 14.79 -37.22 21.23
C CYS A 496 13.33 -36.79 21.48
N LEU A 497 12.95 -36.43 22.71
CA LEU A 497 11.57 -35.99 23.01
C LEU A 497 11.33 -34.52 22.66
N TYR A 498 12.32 -33.65 22.79
CA TYR A 498 12.18 -32.21 22.50
C TYR A 498 12.21 -31.86 21.00
N MET A 499 12.50 -32.82 20.12
CA MET A 499 12.49 -32.64 18.66
C MET A 499 11.14 -33.00 18.01
N ILE A 500 10.09 -33.32 18.80
CA ILE A 500 8.77 -33.76 18.28
C ILE A 500 7.58 -32.87 18.74
N VAL A 501 7.77 -31.81 19.55
CA VAL A 501 6.65 -30.89 19.90
C VAL A 501 7.06 -29.44 19.72
#